data_AF-Q8Y901-F1
#
_entry.id   AF-Q8Y901-F1
#
_cell.length_a   1.000
_cell.length_b   1.000
_cell.length_c   1.000
_cell.angle_alpha   90.00
_cell.angle_beta   90.00
_cell.angle_gamma   90.00
#
_symmetry.space_group_name_H-M   'P 1'
#
loop_
_entity.id
_entity.type
_entity.pdbx_description
1 polymer ?
#
loop_
_entity_poly.entity_id
_entity_poly.type
_entity_poly.pdbx_seq_one_letter_code
_entity_poly.pdbx_strand_id
1 'polypeptide(L)'
;MKFDDSKPIYKQIVHYIHTEIVTGTYEAGDKLLSVRELATKLEVNPTTIQRAYAELEETEIIYTVRGTGKYLTEDKRRIEQLENDIAKQLTENFISEMSKLGINKEKIIAWVKKVEEVEVNVSGK
;
A
#
# COMPACT_ATOMS: atom_id res chain seq x y z
N MET A 1 -0.59 -10.62 -9.89
CA MET A 1 0.44 -10.03 -9.00
C MET A 1 1.55 -11.05 -8.82
N LYS A 2 2.83 -10.64 -8.82
CA LYS A 2 3.94 -11.56 -8.53
C LYS A 2 4.44 -11.29 -7.11
N PHE A 3 4.38 -12.30 -6.23
CA PHE A 3 4.83 -12.18 -4.86
C PHE A 3 6.33 -12.51 -4.73
N ASP A 4 6.98 -11.85 -3.77
CA ASP A 4 8.36 -12.11 -3.37
C ASP A 4 8.38 -13.12 -2.23
N ASP A 5 8.85 -14.33 -2.48
CA ASP A 5 8.89 -15.42 -1.49
C ASP A 5 9.85 -15.14 -0.32
N SER A 6 10.74 -14.14 -0.44
CA SER A 6 11.62 -13.72 0.67
C SER A 6 10.90 -12.92 1.75
N LYS A 7 9.65 -12.51 1.51
CA LYS A 7 8.84 -11.71 2.44
C LYS A 7 7.51 -12.39 2.73
N PRO A 8 6.93 -12.19 3.93
CA PRO A 8 5.63 -12.78 4.22
C PRO A 8 4.54 -12.31 3.24
N ILE A 9 3.89 -13.26 2.57
CA ILE A 9 2.88 -12.99 1.52
C ILE A 9 1.73 -12.12 2.04
N TYR A 10 1.28 -12.32 3.29
CA TYR A 10 0.19 -11.53 3.86
C TYR A 10 0.55 -10.04 3.97
N LYS A 11 1.80 -9.68 4.25
CA LYS A 11 2.25 -8.27 4.27
C LYS A 11 2.22 -7.65 2.88
N GLN A 12 2.53 -8.42 1.86
CA GLN A 12 2.44 -7.97 0.47
C GLN A 12 0.98 -7.76 0.04
N ILE A 13 0.05 -8.57 0.55
CA ILE A 13 -1.39 -8.38 0.34
C ILE A 13 -1.90 -7.13 1.07
N VAL A 14 -1.47 -6.89 2.31
CA VAL A 14 -1.79 -5.64 3.03
C VAL A 14 -1.34 -4.44 2.21
N HIS A 15 -0.09 -4.46 1.73
CA HIS A 15 0.43 -3.40 0.88
C HIS A 15 -0.37 -3.24 -0.42
N TYR A 16 -0.71 -4.33 -1.11
CA TYR A 16 -1.57 -4.30 -2.29
C TYR A 16 -2.91 -3.62 -2.01
N ILE A 17 -3.58 -3.97 -0.92
CA ILE A 17 -4.87 -3.37 -0.56
C ILE A 17 -4.71 -1.90 -0.20
N HIS A 18 -3.66 -1.53 0.55
CA HIS A 18 -3.35 -0.13 0.81
C HIS A 18 -3.17 0.67 -0.47
N THR A 19 -2.45 0.13 -1.46
CA THR A 19 -2.30 0.77 -2.77
C THR A 19 -3.65 0.97 -3.44
N GLU A 20 -4.50 -0.06 -3.51
CA GLU A 20 -5.84 0.05 -4.11
C GLU A 20 -6.71 1.11 -3.42
N ILE A 21 -6.59 1.26 -2.10
CA ILE A 21 -7.28 2.30 -1.33
C ILE A 21 -6.74 3.70 -1.70
N VAL A 22 -5.42 3.89 -1.65
CA VAL A 22 -4.78 5.19 -1.91
C VAL A 22 -4.94 5.62 -3.38
N THR A 23 -5.00 4.68 -4.32
CA THR A 23 -5.25 4.98 -5.74
C THR A 23 -6.73 5.20 -6.06
N GLY A 24 -7.63 5.08 -5.07
CA GLY A 24 -9.07 5.29 -5.24
C GLY A 24 -9.80 4.13 -5.93
N THR A 25 -9.20 2.93 -5.99
CA THR A 25 -9.89 1.73 -6.47
C THR A 25 -11.02 1.32 -5.51
N TYR A 26 -10.84 1.59 -4.21
CA TYR A 26 -11.90 1.51 -3.19
C TYR A 26 -12.17 2.89 -2.62
N GLU A 27 -13.44 3.26 -2.54
CA GLU A 27 -13.92 4.46 -1.87
C GLU A 27 -14.36 4.16 -0.43
N ALA A 28 -14.38 5.19 0.41
CA ALA A 28 -14.76 5.08 1.81
C ALA A 28 -16.16 4.44 1.95
N GLY A 29 -16.27 3.38 2.76
CA GLY A 29 -17.50 2.59 2.90
C GLY A 29 -17.69 1.48 1.86
N ASP A 30 -16.79 1.33 0.89
CA ASP A 30 -16.90 0.27 -0.12
C ASP A 30 -16.76 -1.12 0.49
N LYS A 31 -17.51 -2.07 -0.09
CA LYS A 31 -17.39 -3.48 0.24
C LYS A 31 -16.15 -4.07 -0.42
N LEU A 32 -15.26 -4.66 0.38
CA LEU A 32 -14.12 -5.40 -0.13
C LEU A 32 -14.53 -6.79 -0.61
N LEU A 33 -13.72 -7.37 -1.50
CA LEU A 33 -13.82 -8.78 -1.87
C LEU A 33 -13.79 -9.67 -0.63
N SER A 34 -14.57 -10.74 -0.63
CA SER A 34 -14.48 -11.76 0.42
C SER A 34 -13.10 -12.43 0.40
N VAL A 35 -12.76 -13.08 1.51
CA VAL A 35 -11.52 -13.88 1.62
C VAL A 35 -11.36 -14.85 0.46
N ARG A 36 -12.44 -15.53 0.06
CA ARG A 36 -12.41 -16.52 -1.02
C ARG A 36 -12.23 -15.87 -2.39
N GLU A 37 -12.97 -14.79 -2.66
CA GLU A 37 -12.85 -14.07 -3.93
C GLU A 37 -11.45 -13.48 -4.12
N LEU A 38 -10.90 -12.84 -3.08
CA LEU A 38 -9.55 -12.28 -3.16
C LEU A 38 -8.47 -13.37 -3.23
N ALA A 39 -8.65 -14.49 -2.53
CA ALA A 39 -7.77 -15.65 -2.63
C ALA A 39 -7.72 -16.20 -4.06
N THR A 40 -8.88 -16.34 -4.72
CA THR A 40 -8.95 -16.75 -6.12
C THR A 40 -8.34 -15.70 -7.05
N LYS A 41 -8.67 -14.41 -6.87
CA LYS A 41 -8.14 -13.32 -7.71
C LYS A 41 -6.61 -13.22 -7.66
N LEU A 42 -6.02 -13.42 -6.48
CA LEU A 42 -4.58 -13.32 -6.27
C LEU A 42 -3.84 -14.65 -6.37
N GLU A 43 -4.56 -15.77 -6.55
CA GLU A 43 -4.02 -17.13 -6.52
C GLU A 43 -3.24 -17.44 -5.23
N VAL A 44 -3.75 -16.97 -4.08
CA VAL A 44 -3.12 -17.12 -2.75
C VAL A 44 -4.00 -17.95 -1.83
N ASN A 45 -3.38 -18.67 -0.89
CA ASN A 45 -4.08 -19.41 0.16
C ASN A 45 -5.05 -18.50 0.95
N PRO A 46 -6.34 -18.91 1.13
CA PRO A 46 -7.33 -18.15 1.90
C PRO A 46 -6.91 -17.76 3.31
N THR A 47 -6.13 -18.58 4.01
CA THR A 47 -5.61 -18.28 5.36
C THR A 47 -4.67 -17.07 5.33
N THR A 48 -3.90 -16.90 4.26
CA THR A 48 -3.02 -15.74 4.08
C THR A 48 -3.85 -14.46 3.88
N ILE A 49 -4.95 -14.54 3.12
CA ILE A 49 -5.88 -13.41 2.96
C ILE A 49 -6.54 -13.06 4.30
N GLN A 50 -6.97 -14.05 5.08
CA GLN A 50 -7.53 -13.82 6.42
C GLN A 50 -6.55 -13.07 7.32
N ARG A 51 -5.27 -13.47 7.30
CA ARG A 51 -4.23 -12.79 8.08
C ARG A 51 -4.02 -11.34 7.63
N ALA A 52 -4.03 -11.08 6.32
CA ALA A 52 -3.95 -9.72 5.79
C ALA A 52 -5.15 -8.86 6.22
N TYR A 53 -6.37 -9.41 6.12
CA TYR A 53 -7.57 -8.71 6.57
C TYR A 53 -7.60 -8.48 8.09
N ALA A 54 -7.07 -9.40 8.90
CA ALA A 54 -6.96 -9.21 10.33
C ALA A 54 -6.05 -8.01 10.69
N GLU A 55 -4.95 -7.84 9.96
CA GLU A 55 -4.05 -6.68 10.14
C GLU A 55 -4.70 -5.35 9.72
N LEU A 56 -5.46 -5.37 8.62
CA LEU A 56 -6.23 -4.19 8.19
C LEU A 56 -7.35 -3.83 9.17
N GLU A 57 -7.95 -4.82 9.83
CA GLU A 57 -8.93 -4.59 10.91
C GLU A 57 -8.27 -4.07 12.18
N GLU A 58 -7.10 -4.61 12.57
CA GLU A 58 -6.33 -4.14 13.73
C GLU A 58 -5.92 -2.67 13.59
N THR A 59 -5.64 -2.24 12.35
CA THR A 59 -5.32 -0.86 12.02
C THR A 59 -6.55 0.01 11.72
N GLU A 60 -7.77 -0.53 11.90
CA GLU A 60 -9.04 0.17 11.68
C GLU A 60 -9.21 0.73 10.25
N ILE A 61 -8.44 0.21 9.28
CA ILE A 61 -8.60 0.54 7.87
C ILE A 61 -9.85 -0.12 7.31
N ILE A 62 -10.15 -1.35 7.75
CA ILE A 62 -11.39 -2.04 7.37
C ILE A 62 -12.16 -2.49 8.60
N TYR A 63 -13.45 -2.75 8.43
CA TYR A 63 -14.30 -3.31 9.49
C TYR A 63 -15.20 -4.43 8.95
N THR A 64 -15.58 -5.36 9.84
CA THR A 64 -16.53 -6.43 9.52
C THR A 64 -17.96 -6.06 9.88
N VAL A 65 -18.86 -6.18 8.91
CA VAL A 65 -20.31 -6.24 9.15
C VAL A 65 -20.73 -7.70 9.16
N ARG A 66 -21.14 -8.20 10.33
CA ARG A 66 -21.52 -9.61 10.51
C ARG A 66 -22.58 -10.02 9.48
N GLY A 67 -22.35 -11.17 8.83
CA GLY A 67 -23.24 -11.72 7.81
C GLY A 67 -23.17 -11.04 6.44
N THR A 68 -22.50 -9.90 6.30
CA THR A 68 -22.55 -9.10 5.06
C THR A 68 -21.18 -8.98 4.38
N GLY A 69 -20.10 -8.78 5.13
CA GLY A 69 -18.74 -8.73 4.56
C GLY A 69 -17.80 -7.80 5.31
N LYS A 70 -16.70 -7.42 4.64
CA LYS A 70 -15.73 -6.44 5.12
C LYS A 70 -15.81 -5.17 4.28
N TYR A 71 -15.59 -4.04 4.91
CA TYR A 71 -15.81 -2.72 4.33
C TYR A 71 -14.65 -1.79 4.65
N LEU A 72 -14.29 -0.90 3.72
CA LEU A 72 -13.31 0.16 3.95
C LEU A 72 -13.91 1.17 4.92
N THR A 73 -13.12 1.67 5.87
CA THR A 73 -13.55 2.70 6.81
C THR A 73 -14.19 3.91 6.10
N GLU A 74 -15.24 4.46 6.70
CA GLU A 74 -15.85 5.72 6.23
C GLU A 74 -15.04 6.95 6.69
N ASP A 75 -14.08 6.77 7.61
CA ASP A 75 -13.23 7.85 8.10
C ASP A 75 -12.16 8.22 7.06
N LYS A 76 -12.46 9.26 6.27
CA LYS A 76 -11.53 9.79 5.27
C LYS A 76 -10.20 10.26 5.87
N ARG A 77 -10.19 10.74 7.12
CA ARG A 77 -8.93 11.16 7.77
C ARG A 77 -8.02 9.96 8.02
N ARG A 78 -8.60 8.79 8.28
CA ARG A 78 -7.84 7.54 8.44
C ARG A 78 -7.21 7.11 7.11
N ILE A 79 -7.93 7.27 6.01
CA ILE A 79 -7.42 6.98 4.66
C ILE A 79 -6.30 7.97 4.28
N GLU A 80 -6.49 9.26 4.52
CA GLU A 80 -5.45 10.28 4.32
C GLU A 80 -4.21 10.00 5.19
N GLN A 81 -4.41 9.57 6.45
CA GLN A 81 -3.29 9.20 7.31
C GLN A 81 -2.53 7.97 6.78
N LEU A 82 -3.25 6.97 6.27
CA LEU A 82 -2.63 5.80 5.64
C LEU A 82 -1.72 6.19 4.47
N GLU A 83 -2.19 7.08 3.59
CA GLU A 83 -1.39 7.61 2.48
C GLU A 83 -0.11 8.28 3.00
N ASN A 84 -0.25 9.17 3.99
CA ASN A 84 0.89 9.87 4.60
C ASN A 84 1.89 8.91 5.26
N ASP A 85 1.41 7.88 5.95
CA ASP A 85 2.26 6.88 6.60
C ASP A 85 3.07 6.07 5.57
N ILE A 86 2.44 5.69 4.45
CA ILE A 86 3.11 5.00 3.34
C ILE A 86 4.16 5.92 2.70
N ALA A 87 3.78 7.15 2.36
CA ALA A 87 4.69 8.13 1.75
C ALA A 87 5.90 8.41 2.65
N LYS A 88 5.66 8.57 3.95
CA LYS A 88 6.71 8.76 4.95
C LYS A 88 7.65 7.55 4.99
N GLN A 89 7.12 6.34 5.10
CA GLN A 89 7.94 5.12 5.20
C GLN A 89 8.80 4.91 3.94
N LEU A 90 8.25 5.16 2.74
CA LEU A 90 8.99 5.11 1.49
C LEU A 90 10.11 6.15 1.45
N THR A 91 9.79 7.38 1.87
CA THR A 91 10.75 8.49 1.92
C THR A 91 11.89 8.20 2.91
N GLU A 92 11.58 7.68 4.10
CA GLU A 92 12.57 7.30 5.11
C GLU A 92 13.50 6.19 4.60
N ASN A 93 12.95 5.17 3.95
CA ASN A 93 13.75 4.10 3.33
C ASN A 93 14.67 4.66 2.25
N PHE A 94 14.15 5.49 1.35
CA PHE A 94 14.92 6.14 0.30
C PHE A 94 16.08 6.98 0.87
N ILE A 95 15.79 7.85 1.85
CA ILE A 95 16.81 8.70 2.49
C ILE A 95 17.86 7.84 3.20
N SER A 96 17.44 6.76 3.86
CA SER A 96 18.36 5.84 4.56
C SER A 96 19.34 5.19 3.59
N GLU A 97 18.86 4.65 2.47
CA GLU A 97 19.72 4.04 1.46
C GLU A 97 20.68 5.05 0.82
N MET A 98 20.21 6.25 0.49
CA MET A 98 21.08 7.32 -0.04
C MET A 98 22.14 7.78 0.97
N SER A 99 21.76 7.84 2.25
CA SER A 99 22.67 8.23 3.33
C SER A 99 23.76 7.18 3.57
N LYS A 100 23.45 5.89 3.43
CA LYS A 100 24.45 4.79 3.48
C LYS A 100 25.51 4.91 2.37
N LEU A 101 25.17 5.53 1.25
CA LEU A 101 26.10 5.84 0.16
C LEU A 101 26.92 7.14 0.42
N GLY A 102 26.74 7.80 1.56
CA GLY A 102 27.41 9.05 1.89
C GLY A 102 26.84 10.27 1.16
N ILE A 103 25.64 10.17 0.60
CA ILE A 103 24.98 11.28 -0.10
C ILE A 103 24.23 12.14 0.92
N ASN A 104 24.56 13.42 0.99
CA ASN A 104 23.90 14.37 1.89
C ASN A 104 22.53 14.83 1.38
N LYS A 105 21.75 15.45 2.26
CA LYS A 105 20.40 15.95 1.97
C LYS A 105 20.33 16.82 0.71
N GLU A 106 21.27 17.74 0.53
CA GLU A 106 21.28 18.67 -0.60
C GLU A 106 21.45 17.91 -1.92
N LYS A 107 22.34 16.92 -1.97
CA LYS A 107 22.53 16.05 -3.14
C LYS A 107 21.35 15.11 -3.35
N ILE A 108 20.72 14.59 -2.30
CA ILE A 108 19.51 13.76 -2.41
C ILE A 108 18.40 14.56 -3.11
N ILE A 109 18.14 15.78 -2.66
CA ILE A 109 17.12 16.66 -3.27
C ILE A 109 17.47 16.96 -4.74
N ALA A 110 18.74 17.19 -5.05
CA ALA A 110 19.18 17.40 -6.44
C ALA A 110 18.95 16.18 -7.32
N TRP A 111 19.18 14.96 -6.81
CA TRP A 111 18.89 13.72 -7.53
C TRP A 111 17.40 13.53 -7.80
N VAL A 112 16.54 13.77 -6.82
CA VAL A 112 15.07 13.66 -6.99
C VAL A 112 14.60 14.58 -8.13
N LYS A 113 14.99 15.86 -8.11
CA LYS A 113 14.64 16.81 -9.17
C LYS A 113 15.12 16.36 -10.55
N LYS A 114 16.35 15.85 -10.63
CA LYS A 114 16.94 15.39 -11.89
C LYS A 114 16.22 14.17 -12.49
N VAL A 115 15.73 13.25 -11.65
CA VAL A 115 15.00 12.05 -12.12
C VAL A 115 13.60 12.42 -12.59
N GLU A 116 12.89 13.29 -11.86
CA GLU A 116 11.55 13.76 -12.22
C GLU A 116 11.54 14.46 -13.59
N GLU A 117 12.53 15.31 -13.88
CA GLU A 117 12.71 15.95 -15.20
C GLU A 117 12.91 14.95 -16.34
N VAL A 118 13.44 13.75 -16.06
CA VAL A 118 13.65 12.71 -17.07
C VAL A 118 12.34 11.94 -17.32
N GLU A 119 11.55 11.63 -16.30
CA GLU A 119 10.28 10.90 -16.46
C GLU A 119 9.17 11.74 -17.12
N VAL A 120 9.13 13.05 -16.87
CA VAL A 120 8.18 13.98 -17.52
C VAL A 120 8.48 14.11 -19.03
N ASN A 121 9.74 14.05 -19.43
CA ASN A 121 10.14 14.11 -20.84
C ASN A 121 9.87 12.81 -21.63
N VAL A 122 9.71 11.68 -20.93
CA VAL A 122 9.43 10.37 -21.55
C VAL A 122 7.92 10.09 -21.64
N SER A 123 7.13 10.61 -20.70
CA SER A 123 5.67 10.40 -20.63
C SER A 123 4.85 11.40 -21.48
N GLY A 124 5.52 12.33 -22.18
CA GLY A 124 4.90 13.36 -23.03
C GLY A 124 4.76 13.00 -24.51
N LYS A 125 4.68 11.71 -24.88
CA LYS A 125 4.42 11.24 -26.25
C LYS A 125 3.24 10.28 -26.32
#